data_AF-A6EJN7-F1
#
_entry.id   AF-A6EJN7-F1
#
_cell.length_a   1.000
_cell.length_b   1.000
_cell.length_c   1.000
_cell.angle_alpha   90.00
_cell.angle_beta   90.00
_cell.angle_gamma   90.00
#
_symmetry.space_group_name_H-M   'P 1'
#
loop_
_entity.id
_entity.type
_entity.pdbx_description
1 polymer ?
#
loop_
_entity_poly.entity_id
_entity_poly.type
_entity_poly.pdbx_seq_one_letter_code
_entity_poly.pdbx_strand_id
1 'polypeptide(L)'
;MRNVFVDTNVLIDLLGDRVPFSKSAIELFDLAERKKVRLYTSSHSYATTHYVLRKEMGEQQLRDLLYLTMDYIDLIAIDTSIIKESVLSNHEDFEDAIQIFAAKSVAAMDIMVTRDKDLENFKDAGIRILPTEEAIQCLFE
;
A
#
# COMPACT_ATOMS: atom_id res chain seq x y z
N MET A 1 -7.40 -17.01 -1.03
CA MET A 1 -6.49 -16.08 -0.32
C MET A 1 -6.64 -14.75 -1.01
N ARG A 2 -7.00 -13.69 -0.27
CA ARG A 2 -7.26 -12.39 -0.88
C ARG A 2 -5.94 -11.66 -1.18
N ASN A 3 -5.88 -10.98 -2.31
CA ASN A 3 -4.78 -10.13 -2.76
C ASN A 3 -5.08 -8.69 -2.34
N VAL A 4 -4.18 -8.09 -1.56
CA VAL A 4 -4.37 -6.79 -0.93
C VAL A 4 -3.24 -5.86 -1.35
N PHE A 5 -3.57 -4.75 -2.00
CA PHE A 5 -2.62 -3.69 -2.27
C PHE A 5 -2.47 -2.78 -1.05
N VAL A 6 -1.25 -2.53 -0.62
CA VAL A 6 -0.91 -1.67 0.52
C VAL A 6 -0.44 -0.32 -0.01
N ASP A 7 -1.22 0.72 0.25
CA ASP A 7 -0.87 2.10 -0.04
C ASP A 7 0.41 2.54 0.70
N THR A 8 1.13 3.51 0.11
CA THR A 8 2.36 4.10 0.62
C THR A 8 2.21 4.59 2.06
N ASN A 9 1.11 5.26 2.39
CA ASN A 9 0.89 5.78 3.74
C ASN A 9 0.79 4.67 4.79
N VAL A 10 0.20 3.52 4.44
CA VAL A 10 0.09 2.37 5.34
C VAL A 10 1.46 1.75 5.60
N LEU A 11 2.33 1.69 4.58
CA LEU A 11 3.72 1.23 4.75
C LEU A 11 4.54 2.20 5.61
N ILE A 12 4.35 3.51 5.45
CA ILE A 12 4.96 4.54 6.30
C ILE A 12 4.49 4.40 7.75
N ASP A 13 3.19 4.17 7.97
CA ASP A 13 2.65 4.02 9.33
C ASP A 13 3.19 2.76 10.02
N LEU A 14 3.35 1.65 9.28
CA LEU A 14 3.96 0.41 9.77
C LEU A 14 5.41 0.65 10.20
N LEU A 15 6.24 1.19 9.31
CA LEU A 15 7.68 1.31 9.54
C LEU A 15 8.05 2.45 10.49
N GLY A 16 7.25 3.51 10.52
CA GLY A 16 7.43 4.67 11.39
C GLY A 16 6.70 4.59 12.73
N ASP A 17 6.02 3.48 13.03
CA ASP A 17 5.16 3.28 14.22
C ASP A 17 4.21 4.46 14.50
N ARG A 18 3.47 4.90 13.48
CA ARG A 18 2.56 6.05 13.58
C ARG A 18 1.21 5.65 14.18
N VAL A 19 1.11 5.71 15.50
CA VAL A 19 -0.12 5.44 16.25
C VAL A 19 -1.20 6.49 15.93
N PRO A 20 -2.49 6.09 15.74
CA PRO A 20 -3.02 4.74 15.92
C PRO A 20 -2.91 3.81 14.70
N PHE A 21 -2.55 4.34 13.53
CA PHE A 21 -2.62 3.61 12.26
C PHE A 21 -1.66 2.42 12.15
N SER A 22 -0.51 2.51 12.82
CA SER A 22 0.46 1.40 12.88
C SER A 22 -0.16 0.10 13.41
N LYS A 23 -1.17 0.16 14.29
CA LYS A 23 -1.83 -1.04 14.84
C LYS A 23 -2.51 -1.87 13.75
N SER A 24 -3.32 -1.24 12.90
CA SER A 24 -4.01 -1.92 11.81
C SER A 24 -3.01 -2.38 10.74
N ALA A 25 -1.96 -1.61 10.47
CA ALA A 25 -0.91 -2.03 9.55
C ALA A 25 -0.17 -3.28 10.05
N ILE A 26 0.17 -3.35 11.34
CA ILE A 26 0.78 -4.53 11.98
C ILE A 26 -0.14 -5.75 11.85
N GLU A 27 -1.44 -5.59 12.15
CA GLU A 27 -2.40 -6.69 12.03
C GLU A 27 -2.53 -7.21 10.59
N LEU A 28 -2.52 -6.32 9.60
CA LEU A 28 -2.54 -6.69 8.19
C LEU A 28 -1.29 -7.50 7.79
N PHE A 29 -0.10 -7.11 8.26
CA PHE A 29 1.14 -7.86 7.99
C PHE A 29 1.19 -9.20 8.74
N ASP A 30 0.66 -9.27 9.97
CA ASP A 30 0.49 -10.54 10.71
C ASP A 30 -0.46 -11.50 9.97
N LEU A 31 -1.50 -11.00 9.29
CA LEU A 31 -2.32 -11.83 8.39
C LEU A 31 -1.53 -12.37 7.19
N ALA A 32 -0.61 -11.58 6.63
CA ALA A 32 0.26 -12.01 5.54
C ALA A 32 1.25 -13.09 5.99
N GLU A 33 1.90 -12.89 7.15
CA GLU A 33 2.80 -13.86 7.78
C GLU A 33 2.09 -15.21 8.01
N ARG A 34 0.84 -15.17 8.49
CA ARG A 34 -0.01 -16.36 8.69
C ARG A 34 -0.61 -16.91 7.39
N LYS A 35 -0.21 -16.40 6.23
CA LYS A 35 -0.65 -16.81 4.88
C LYS A 35 -2.17 -16.72 4.69
N LYS A 36 -2.82 -15.75 5.33
CA LYS A 36 -4.26 -15.49 5.19
C LYS A 36 -4.57 -14.53 4.04
N VAL A 37 -3.64 -13.62 3.77
CA VAL A 37 -3.67 -12.69 2.65
C VAL A 37 -2.34 -12.68 1.92
N ARG A 38 -2.35 -12.18 0.69
CA ARG A 38 -1.14 -11.87 -0.07
C ARG A 38 -1.07 -10.37 -0.26
N LEU A 39 -0.03 -9.74 0.28
CA LEU A 39 0.14 -8.30 0.19
C LEU A 39 0.94 -7.94 -1.06
N TYR A 40 0.60 -6.80 -1.64
CA TYR A 40 1.32 -6.17 -2.74
C TYR A 40 1.51 -4.70 -2.42
N THR A 41 2.57 -4.07 -2.94
CA THR A 41 2.69 -2.61 -3.01
C THR A 41 3.51 -2.23 -4.23
N SER A 42 3.64 -0.95 -4.54
CA SER A 42 4.46 -0.52 -5.67
C SER A 42 5.92 -0.33 -5.30
N SER A 43 6.81 -0.48 -6.29
CA SER A 43 8.21 -0.08 -6.16
C SER A 43 8.36 1.41 -5.83
N HIS A 44 7.39 2.24 -6.25
CA HIS A 44 7.36 3.67 -5.93
C HIS A 44 7.07 3.90 -4.45
N SER A 45 6.14 3.16 -3.84
CA SER A 45 5.84 3.23 -2.40
C SER A 45 7.06 2.99 -1.53
N TYR A 46 7.96 2.08 -1.91
CA TYR A 46 9.21 1.87 -1.18
C TYR A 46 10.16 3.07 -1.26
N ALA A 47 10.31 3.65 -2.46
CA ALA A 47 11.13 4.85 -2.65
C ALA A 47 10.57 6.04 -1.85
N THR A 48 9.25 6.23 -1.89
CA THR A 48 8.56 7.30 -1.16
C THR A 48 8.61 7.07 0.35
N THR A 49 8.42 5.83 0.81
CA THR A 49 8.53 5.48 2.24
C THR A 49 9.93 5.77 2.77
N HIS A 50 10.98 5.37 2.03
CA HIS A 50 12.36 5.72 2.38
C HIS A 50 12.55 7.23 2.46
N TYR A 51 12.08 7.96 1.44
CA TYR A 51 12.20 9.41 1.38
C TYR A 51 11.50 10.14 2.53
N VAL A 52 10.36 9.63 2.98
CA VAL A 52 9.61 10.19 4.11
C VAL A 52 10.31 9.87 5.43
N LEU A 53 10.66 8.61 5.68
CA LEU A 53 11.15 8.15 6.98
C LEU A 53 12.65 8.44 7.22
N ARG A 54 13.45 8.74 6.20
CA ARG A 54 14.88 9.11 6.37
C ARG A 54 15.12 10.34 7.26
N LYS A 55 14.08 11.15 7.52
CA LYS A 55 14.15 12.29 8.45
C LYS A 55 13.93 11.88 9.92
N GLU A 56 13.32 10.72 10.13
CA GLU A 56 12.88 10.21 11.44
C GLU A 56 13.73 9.03 11.91
N MET A 57 14.41 8.33 10.99
CA MET A 57 15.14 7.09 11.23
C MET A 57 16.56 7.11 10.63
N GLY A 58 17.47 6.33 11.22
CA GLY A 58 18.82 6.16 10.68
C GLY A 58 18.80 5.42 9.33
N GLU A 59 19.65 5.85 8.39
CA GLU A 59 19.65 5.32 7.01
C GLU A 59 19.79 3.79 6.93
N GLN A 60 20.73 3.21 7.67
CA GLN A 60 20.93 1.75 7.67
C GLN A 60 19.72 1.03 8.26
N GLN A 61 19.22 1.50 9.40
CA GLN A 61 18.04 0.96 10.06
C GLN A 61 16.82 0.97 9.13
N LEU A 62 16.60 2.07 8.40
CA LEU A 62 15.47 2.21 7.48
C LEU A 62 15.58 1.24 6.29
N ARG A 63 16.79 1.06 5.73
CA ARG A 63 17.02 0.08 4.67
C ARG A 63 16.81 -1.35 5.15
N ASP A 64 17.29 -1.67 6.35
CA ASP A 64 17.12 -2.99 6.95
C ASP A 64 15.62 -3.30 7.15
N LEU A 65 14.83 -2.32 7.63
CA LEU A 65 13.38 -2.48 7.78
C LEU A 65 12.65 -2.67 6.45
N LEU A 66 12.97 -1.87 5.42
CA LEU A 66 12.41 -2.04 4.08
C LEU A 66 12.76 -3.42 3.50
N TYR A 67 13.98 -3.89 3.72
CA TYR A 67 14.38 -5.22 3.28
C TYR A 67 13.58 -6.32 3.98
N LEU A 68 13.40 -6.22 5.30
CA LEU A 68 12.62 -7.18 6.08
C LEU A 68 11.15 -7.25 5.65
N THR A 69 10.54 -6.14 5.22
CA THR A 69 9.14 -6.17 4.75
C THR A 69 8.96 -6.97 3.47
N MET A 70 10.00 -7.14 2.65
CA MET A 70 9.91 -7.88 1.38
C MET A 70 9.60 -9.37 1.55
N ASP A 71 9.78 -9.94 2.75
CA ASP A 71 9.39 -11.32 3.06
C ASP A 71 7.86 -11.50 3.12
N TYR A 72 7.10 -10.40 3.28
CA TYR A 72 5.66 -10.41 3.52
C TYR A 72 4.83 -9.72 2.42
N ILE A 73 5.49 -8.94 1.56
CA ILE A 73 4.83 -8.12 0.54
C ILE A 73 5.51 -8.25 -0.83
N ASP A 74 4.70 -8.44 -1.87
CA ASP A 74 5.18 -8.49 -3.25
C ASP A 74 5.29 -7.07 -3.84
N LEU A 75 6.38 -6.81 -4.57
CA LEU A 75 6.60 -5.53 -5.25
C LEU A 75 6.09 -5.54 -6.69
N ILE A 76 5.22 -4.58 -7.00
CA ILE A 76 4.77 -4.27 -8.35
C ILE A 76 5.70 -3.21 -8.94
N ALA A 77 6.38 -3.55 -10.03
CA ALA A 77 7.23 -2.60 -10.75
C ALA A 77 6.38 -1.54 -11.45
N ILE A 78 6.68 -0.26 -11.22
CA ILE A 78 6.06 0.83 -11.97
C ILE A 78 6.69 0.94 -13.35
N ASP A 79 5.88 0.71 -14.39
CA ASP A 79 6.30 0.75 -15.78
C ASP A 79 5.68 1.92 -16.56
N THR A 80 6.00 2.00 -17.85
CA THR A 80 5.48 3.05 -18.72
C THR A 80 3.97 3.01 -18.90
N SER A 81 3.34 1.82 -18.83
CA SER A 81 1.89 1.69 -18.98
C SER A 81 1.19 2.32 -17.77
N ILE A 82 1.64 1.96 -16.57
CA ILE A 82 1.10 2.51 -15.31
C ILE A 82 1.22 4.04 -15.32
N ILE A 83 2.41 4.57 -15.62
CA ILE A 83 2.61 6.03 -15.66
C ILE A 83 1.72 6.72 -16.70
N LYS A 84 1.55 6.14 -17.89
CA LYS A 84 0.68 6.73 -18.92
C LYS A 84 -0.77 6.79 -18.45
N GLU A 85 -1.26 5.72 -17.84
CA GLU A 85 -2.62 5.69 -17.29
C GLU A 85 -2.80 6.70 -16.16
N SER A 86 -1.84 6.79 -15.24
CA SER A 86 -1.85 7.80 -14.16
C SER A 86 -1.90 9.22 -14.70
N VAL A 87 -1.09 9.56 -15.71
CA VAL A 87 -1.04 10.91 -16.33
C VAL A 87 -2.34 11.27 -17.05
N LEU A 88 -3.04 10.27 -17.62
CA LEU A 88 -4.30 10.48 -18.34
C LEU A 88 -5.53 10.45 -17.42
N SER A 89 -5.35 10.11 -16.15
CA SER A 89 -6.44 9.99 -15.19
C SER A 89 -6.87 11.36 -14.64
N ASN A 90 -8.07 11.38 -14.04
CA ASN A 90 -8.61 12.56 -13.36
C ASN A 90 -8.44 12.49 -11.83
N HIS A 91 -7.61 11.57 -11.32
CA HIS A 91 -7.31 11.51 -9.89
C HIS A 91 -6.54 12.78 -9.49
N GLU A 92 -6.96 13.43 -8.40
CA GLU A 92 -6.38 14.70 -7.95
C GLU A 92 -4.93 14.54 -7.49
N ASP A 93 -4.65 13.50 -6.69
CA ASP A 93 -3.31 13.13 -6.29
C ASP A 93 -2.68 12.16 -7.31
N PHE A 94 -1.51 12.54 -7.82
CA PHE A 94 -0.80 11.78 -8.83
C PHE A 94 -0.15 10.50 -8.26
N GLU A 95 0.23 10.50 -6.98
CA GLU A 95 0.78 9.32 -6.31
C GLU A 95 -0.31 8.26 -6.13
N ASP A 96 -1.51 8.67 -5.72
CA ASP A 96 -2.69 7.79 -5.66
C ASP A 96 -3.00 7.22 -7.05
N ALA A 97 -2.96 8.04 -8.11
CA ALA A 97 -3.13 7.56 -9.47
C ALA A 97 -2.12 6.44 -9.81
N ILE A 98 -0.85 6.60 -9.47
CA ILE A 98 0.18 5.57 -9.67
C ILE A 98 -0.14 4.31 -8.87
N GLN A 99 -0.53 4.43 -7.59
CA GLN A 99 -0.86 3.27 -6.75
C GLN A 99 -2.08 2.52 -7.28
N ILE A 100 -3.13 3.23 -7.69
CA ILE A 100 -4.37 2.65 -8.22
C ILE A 100 -4.07 1.85 -9.50
N PHE A 101 -3.34 2.44 -10.45
CA PHE A 101 -2.99 1.74 -11.69
C PHE A 101 -1.99 0.61 -11.47
N ALA A 102 -1.09 0.72 -10.49
CA ALA A 102 -0.25 -0.39 -10.06
C ALA A 102 -1.11 -1.54 -9.49
N ALA A 103 -2.07 -1.26 -8.62
CA ALA A 103 -2.97 -2.26 -8.06
C ALA A 103 -3.78 -2.96 -9.16
N LYS A 104 -4.31 -2.21 -10.13
CA LYS A 104 -5.08 -2.71 -11.28
C LYS A 104 -4.26 -3.56 -12.25
N SER A 105 -2.94 -3.38 -12.28
CA SER A 105 -2.06 -4.22 -13.12
C SER A 105 -2.05 -5.69 -12.66
N VAL A 106 -2.45 -5.96 -11.41
CA VAL A 106 -2.64 -7.31 -10.90
C VAL A 106 -4.10 -7.73 -11.09
N ALA A 107 -4.35 -8.59 -12.10
CA ALA A 107 -5.69 -8.99 -12.50
C ALA A 107 -6.56 -9.61 -11.39
N ALA A 108 -5.93 -10.19 -10.35
CA ALA A 108 -6.60 -10.81 -9.22
C ALA A 108 -6.61 -9.93 -7.96
N MET A 109 -6.34 -8.63 -8.06
CA MET A 109 -6.34 -7.73 -6.90
C MET A 109 -7.76 -7.58 -6.35
N ASP A 110 -7.96 -7.90 -5.06
CA ASP A 110 -9.29 -7.87 -4.45
C ASP A 110 -9.60 -6.50 -3.82
N ILE A 111 -8.59 -5.88 -3.21
CA ILE A 111 -8.74 -4.65 -2.44
C ILE A 111 -7.44 -3.87 -2.37
N MET A 112 -7.54 -2.55 -2.36
CA MET A 112 -6.48 -1.63 -1.94
C MET A 112 -6.82 -1.07 -0.56
N VAL A 113 -5.84 -1.08 0.35
CA VAL A 113 -5.96 -0.48 1.67
C VAL A 113 -5.24 0.84 1.71
N THR A 114 -5.87 1.84 2.32
CA THR A 114 -5.28 3.17 2.51
C THR A 114 -5.46 3.63 3.96
N ARG A 115 -4.83 4.77 4.26
CA ARG A 115 -5.08 5.57 5.46
C ARG A 115 -6.05 6.72 5.19
N ASP A 116 -6.35 7.02 3.92
CA ASP A 116 -7.25 8.11 3.58
C ASP A 116 -8.67 7.85 4.12
N LYS A 117 -9.29 8.91 4.61
CA LYS A 117 -10.66 8.91 5.13
C LYS A 117 -11.66 9.37 4.08
N ASP A 118 -11.22 10.14 3.08
CA ASP A 118 -12.09 10.62 2.02
C ASP A 118 -12.06 9.68 0.81
N LEU A 119 -12.89 8.64 0.87
CA LEU A 119 -12.99 7.66 -0.21
C LEU A 119 -13.63 8.23 -1.49
N GLU A 120 -14.13 9.47 -1.47
CA GLU A 120 -14.73 10.12 -2.64
C GLU A 120 -13.70 10.33 -3.75
N ASN A 121 -12.43 10.56 -3.39
CA ASN A 121 -11.29 10.71 -4.31
C ASN A 121 -11.00 9.43 -5.11
N PHE A 122 -11.54 8.29 -4.67
CA PHE A 122 -11.29 6.96 -5.22
C PHE A 122 -12.48 6.38 -6.01
N LYS A 123 -13.56 7.15 -6.20
CA LYS A 123 -14.79 6.67 -6.86
C LYS A 123 -14.56 6.07 -8.24
N ASP A 124 -13.64 6.65 -9.00
CA ASP A 124 -13.32 6.21 -10.36
C ASP A 124 -12.15 5.21 -10.43
N ALA A 125 -11.65 4.73 -9.28
CA ALA A 125 -10.51 3.83 -9.24
C ALA A 125 -10.78 2.50 -9.95
N GLY A 126 -12.03 2.00 -9.89
CA GLY A 126 -12.40 0.71 -10.48
C GLY A 126 -11.84 -0.50 -9.73
N ILE A 127 -11.36 -0.28 -8.50
CA ILE A 127 -10.94 -1.28 -7.53
C ILE A 127 -11.58 -0.94 -6.18
N ARG A 128 -11.88 -1.95 -5.36
CA ARG A 128 -12.37 -1.71 -4.00
C ARG A 128 -11.26 -1.10 -3.15
N ILE A 129 -11.51 0.06 -2.56
CA ILE A 129 -10.57 0.75 -1.68
C ILE A 129 -11.23 0.95 -0.32
N LEU A 130 -10.54 0.60 0.76
CA LEU A 130 -11.03 0.78 2.14
C LEU A 130 -9.92 1.31 3.06
N PRO A 131 -10.29 2.00 4.14
CA PRO A 131 -9.41 2.21 5.28
C PRO A 131 -8.90 0.87 5.81
N THR A 132 -7.63 0.82 6.22
CA THR A 132 -6.95 -0.43 6.61
C THR A 132 -7.70 -1.18 7.73
N GLU A 133 -8.24 -0.48 8.72
CA GLU A 133 -9.02 -1.07 9.82
C GLU A 133 -10.31 -1.75 9.32
N GLU A 134 -11.05 -1.11 8.41
CA GLU A 134 -12.28 -1.67 7.83
C GLU A 134 -11.98 -2.85 6.91
N ALA A 135 -10.88 -2.78 6.16
CA ALA A 135 -10.45 -3.87 5.29
C ALA A 135 -10.20 -5.16 6.09
N ILE A 136 -9.52 -5.07 7.23
CA ILE A 136 -9.22 -6.21 8.11
C ILE A 136 -10.49 -6.94 8.50
N GLN A 137 -11.55 -6.23 8.90
CA GLN A 137 -12.83 -6.84 9.27
C GLN A 137 -13.43 -7.64 8.10
N CYS A 138 -13.33 -7.11 6.89
CA CYS A 138 -13.83 -7.77 5.68
C CYS A 138 -12.99 -9.00 5.27
N LEU A 139 -11.70 -9.07 5.66
CA LEU A 139 -10.79 -10.16 5.27
C LEU A 139 -11.08 -11.48 6.02
N PHE A 140 -11.86 -11.43 7.10
CA PHE A 140 -12.26 -12.60 7.89
C PHE A 140 -13.61 -13.21 7.47
N GLU A 141 -14.35 -12.56 6.57
CA GLU A 141 -15.58 -13.08 5.95
C GLU A 141 -15.27 -13.99 4.75
#